data_AF-A0A6L7JF47-F1
#
_entry.id   AF-A0A6L7JF47-F1
#
_cell.length_a   1.000
_cell.length_b   1.000
_cell.length_c   1.000
_cell.angle_alpha   90.00
_cell.angle_beta   90.00
_cell.angle_gamma   90.00
#
_symmetry.space_group_name_H-M   'P 1'
#
loop_
_entity.id
_entity.type
_entity.pdbx_description
1 polymer ?
#
loop_
_entity_poly.entity_id
_entity_poly.type
_entity_poly.pdbx_seq_one_letter_code
_entity_poly.pdbx_strand_id
1 'polypeptide(L)'
;MEIAPLTQNDWVQMSAIAAHAWVFALCLVIAAASYLLAHSMAPSLVYTGDLDPRVGAIIRLLVYPAVVAFGLLAIVVLVKGALLGLEVLPDIYPRMFV
;
A
#
# COMPACT_ATOMS: atom_id res chain seq x y z
N MET A 1 25.50 -15.48 -22.70
CA MET A 1 24.94 -15.26 -21.37
C MET A 1 23.94 -16.38 -21.17
N GLU A 2 24.38 -17.45 -20.51
CA GLU A 2 23.41 -18.43 -20.01
C GLU A 2 22.78 -17.78 -18.80
N ILE A 3 21.45 -17.79 -18.71
CA ILE A 3 20.77 -17.33 -17.51
C ILE A 3 20.73 -18.55 -16.61
N ALA A 4 21.48 -18.56 -15.50
CA ALA A 4 21.39 -19.66 -14.56
C ALA A 4 19.91 -19.81 -14.12
N PRO A 5 19.33 -21.02 -14.21
CA PRO A 5 17.91 -21.21 -13.93
C PRO A 5 17.63 -20.86 -12.46
N LEU A 6 16.66 -19.97 -12.24
CA LEU A 6 16.20 -19.60 -10.90
C LEU A 6 15.71 -20.84 -10.15
N THR A 7 16.13 -20.97 -8.90
CA THR A 7 15.71 -22.08 -8.04
C THR A 7 14.27 -21.85 -7.54
N GLN A 8 13.63 -22.91 -7.05
CA GLN A 8 12.31 -22.79 -6.42
C GLN A 8 12.32 -21.80 -5.23
N ASN A 9 13.44 -21.71 -4.49
CA ASN A 9 13.57 -20.78 -3.37
C ASN A 9 13.64 -19.32 -3.83
N ASP A 10 14.30 -19.03 -4.95
CA ASP A 10 14.39 -17.68 -5.53
C ASP A 10 12.99 -17.17 -5.91
N TRP A 11 12.15 -18.03 -6.51
CA TRP A 11 10.76 -17.68 -6.85
C TRP A 11 9.90 -17.38 -5.62
N VAL A 12 10.09 -18.13 -4.52
CA VAL A 12 9.41 -17.85 -3.25
C VAL A 12 9.80 -16.47 -2.73
N GLN A 13 11.09 -16.13 -2.73
CA GLN A 13 11.57 -14.83 -2.26
C GLN A 13 11.08 -13.68 -3.16
N MET A 14 11.11 -13.84 -4.49
CA MET A 14 10.56 -12.86 -5.43
C MET A 14 9.06 -12.67 -5.25
N SER A 15 8.30 -13.74 -5.03
CA SER A 15 6.86 -13.64 -4.78
C SER A 15 6.55 -12.90 -3.47
N ALA A 16 7.39 -13.04 -2.44
CA ALA A 16 7.25 -12.29 -1.20
C ALA A 16 7.47 -10.79 -1.40
N ILE A 17 8.45 -10.39 -2.21
CA ILE A 17 8.67 -8.98 -2.59
C ILE A 17 7.46 -8.45 -3.39
N ALA A 18 6.98 -9.21 -4.36
CA ALA A 18 5.81 -8.84 -5.16
C ALA A 18 4.55 -8.69 -4.28
N ALA A 19 4.36 -9.55 -3.29
CA ALA A 19 3.28 -9.44 -2.32
C ALA A 19 3.35 -8.13 -1.52
N HIS A 20 4.54 -7.72 -1.07
CA HIS A 20 4.72 -6.42 -0.39
C HIS A 20 4.35 -5.25 -1.31
N ALA A 21 4.72 -5.30 -2.59
CA ALA A 21 4.35 -4.27 -3.57
C ALA A 21 2.83 -4.17 -3.74
N TRP A 22 2.12 -5.30 -3.83
CA TRP A 22 0.66 -5.31 -3.92
C TRP A 22 -0.02 -4.80 -2.66
N VAL A 23 0.44 -5.23 -1.48
CA VAL A 23 -0.10 -4.76 -0.20
C VAL A 23 0.14 -3.25 -0.04
N PHE A 24 1.32 -2.76 -0.44
CA PHE A 24 1.63 -1.34 -0.44
C PHE A 24 0.67 -0.55 -1.33
N ALA A 25 0.48 -0.99 -2.58
CA ALA A 25 -0.45 -0.35 -3.52
C ALA A 25 -1.88 -0.33 -2.96
N LEU A 26 -2.34 -1.45 -2.39
CA LEU A 26 -3.67 -1.54 -1.77
C LEU A 26 -3.82 -0.55 -0.61
N CYS A 27 -2.81 -0.42 0.26
CA CYS A 27 -2.83 0.53 1.36
C CYS A 27 -2.95 1.98 0.86
N LEU A 28 -2.21 2.34 -0.21
CA LEU A 28 -2.31 3.67 -0.82
C LEU A 28 -3.69 3.94 -1.40
N VAL A 29 -4.28 2.97 -2.10
CA VAL A 29 -5.63 3.09 -2.67
C VAL A 29 -6.67 3.30 -1.57
N ILE A 30 -6.62 2.52 -0.49
CA ILE A 30 -7.56 2.66 0.63
C ILE A 30 -7.36 3.99 1.35
N ALA A 31 -6.12 4.42 1.58
CA ALA A 31 -5.83 5.70 2.20
C ALA A 31 -6.34 6.88 1.35
N ALA A 32 -6.10 6.83 0.03
CA ALA A 32 -6.56 7.84 -0.91
C ALA A 32 -8.09 7.89 -1.00
N ALA A 33 -8.77 6.75 -1.11
CA ALA A 33 -10.22 6.66 -1.14
C ALA A 33 -10.83 7.18 0.18
N SER A 34 -10.24 6.82 1.31
CA SER A 34 -10.66 7.30 2.63
C SER A 34 -10.48 8.82 2.75
N TYR A 35 -9.36 9.34 2.25
CA TYR A 35 -9.09 10.78 2.28
C TYR A 35 -10.04 11.55 1.38
N LEU A 36 -10.30 11.05 0.17
CA LEU A 36 -11.30 11.62 -0.75
C LEU A 36 -12.67 11.70 -0.07
N LEU A 37 -13.11 10.60 0.54
CA LEU A 37 -14.40 10.52 1.23
C LEU A 37 -14.49 11.51 2.39
N ALA A 38 -13.48 11.55 3.27
CA ALA A 38 -13.48 12.37 4.47
C ALA A 38 -13.23 13.87 4.20
N HIS A 39 -12.39 14.18 3.22
CA HIS A 39 -11.94 15.55 2.98
C HIS A 39 -12.76 16.29 1.92
N SER A 40 -13.30 15.58 0.92
CA SER A 40 -14.01 16.22 -0.20
C SER A 40 -15.48 15.81 -0.29
N MET A 41 -15.80 14.51 -0.31
CA MET A 41 -17.16 14.05 -0.56
C MET A 41 -18.10 14.38 0.59
N ALA A 42 -17.75 14.01 1.82
CA ALA A 42 -18.62 14.27 2.97
C ALA A 42 -18.88 15.77 3.19
N PRO A 43 -17.85 16.66 3.16
CA PRO A 43 -18.10 18.10 3.23
C PRO A 43 -18.95 18.64 2.07
N SER A 44 -18.71 18.16 0.84
CA SER A 44 -19.50 18.59 -0.32
C SER A 44 -20.99 18.25 -0.15
N LEU A 45 -21.30 17.05 0.33
CA LEU A 45 -22.69 16.61 0.55
C LEU A 45 -23.37 17.36 1.70
N VAL A 46 -22.59 17.72 2.74
CA VAL A 46 -23.11 18.58 3.83
C VAL A 46 -23.41 19.98 3.31
N TYR A 47 -22.57 20.52 2.42
CA TYR A 47 -22.75 21.85 1.85
C TYR A 47 -23.94 21.93 0.89
N THR A 48 -24.18 20.88 0.09
CA THR A 48 -25.35 20.80 -0.81
C THR A 48 -26.65 20.47 -0.09
N GLY A 49 -26.60 20.11 1.20
CA GLY A 49 -27.76 19.72 2.00
C GLY A 49 -28.22 18.28 1.79
N ASP A 50 -27.49 17.49 0.99
CA ASP A 50 -27.78 16.08 0.72
C ASP A 50 -27.41 15.17 1.90
N LEU A 51 -26.63 15.68 2.87
CA LEU A 51 -26.20 14.95 4.05
C LEU A 51 -26.34 15.81 5.31
N ASP A 52 -26.92 15.24 6.37
CA ASP A 52 -27.01 15.91 7.67
C ASP A 52 -25.59 16.22 8.21
N PRO A 53 -25.33 17.46 8.68
CA PRO A 53 -24.02 17.86 9.19
C PRO A 53 -23.45 16.95 10.29
N ARG A 54 -24.31 16.38 11.15
CA ARG A 54 -23.91 15.46 12.23
C ARG A 54 -23.44 14.13 11.65
N VAL A 55 -24.14 13.63 10.63
CA VAL A 55 -23.75 12.40 9.92
C VAL A 55 -22.43 12.63 9.17
N GLY A 56 -22.29 13.77 8.48
CA GLY A 56 -21.03 14.16 7.84
C GLY A 56 -19.86 14.24 8.83
N ALA A 57 -20.07 14.78 10.04
CA ALA A 57 -19.06 14.80 11.09
C ALA A 57 -18.65 13.40 11.57
N ILE A 58 -19.62 12.48 11.73
CA ILE A 58 -19.36 11.09 12.12
C ILE A 58 -18.56 10.35 11.04
N ILE A 59 -18.94 10.49 9.76
CA ILE A 59 -18.20 9.88 8.65
C ILE A 59 -16.75 10.35 8.69
N ARG A 60 -16.52 11.66 8.83
CA ARG A 60 -15.17 12.22 8.92
C ARG A 60 -14.40 11.68 10.12
N LEU A 61 -15.03 11.61 11.29
CA LEU A 61 -14.43 11.09 12.51
C LEU A 61 -13.98 9.63 12.37
N LEU A 62 -14.75 8.80 11.65
CA LEU A 62 -14.44 7.38 11.45
C LEU A 62 -13.43 7.16 10.32
N VAL A 63 -13.49 7.96 9.26
CA VAL A 63 -12.71 7.74 8.04
C VAL A 63 -11.32 8.40 8.09
N TYR A 64 -11.15 9.53 8.77
CA TYR A 64 -9.81 10.13 8.93
C TYR A 64 -8.79 9.21 9.63
N PRO A 65 -9.14 8.51 10.72
CA PRO A 65 -8.26 7.51 11.31
C PRO A 65 -7.85 6.41 10.33
N ALA A 66 -8.72 6.01 9.40
CA ALA A 66 -8.37 5.05 8.36
C ALA A 66 -7.28 5.60 7.43
N VAL A 67 -7.34 6.87 7.04
CA VAL A 67 -6.27 7.51 6.24
C VAL A 67 -4.93 7.40 6.95
N VAL A 68 -4.89 7.72 8.25
CA VAL A 68 -3.66 7.64 9.06
C VAL A 68 -3.20 6.20 9.19
N ALA A 69 -4.10 5.27 9.52
CA ALA A 69 -3.77 3.87 9.70
C ALA A 69 -3.21 3.22 8.43
N PHE A 70 -3.88 3.39 7.29
CA PHE A 70 -3.43 2.84 6.01
C PHE A 70 -2.20 3.56 5.47
N GLY A 71 -2.05 4.87 5.72
CA GLY A 71 -0.83 5.61 5.41
C GLY A 71 0.39 5.10 6.18
N LEU A 72 0.26 4.89 7.49
CA LEU A 72 1.31 4.30 8.32
C LEU A 72 1.61 2.86 7.92
N LEU A 73 0.59 2.05 7.64
CA LEU A 73 0.76 0.69 7.17
C LEU A 73 1.51 0.65 5.83
N ALA A 74 1.21 1.56 4.91
CA ALA A 74 1.94 1.68 3.65
C ALA A 74 3.44 1.96 3.89
N ILE A 75 3.78 2.85 4.82
CA ILE A 75 5.19 3.10 5.18
C ILE A 75 5.85 1.84 5.73
N VAL A 76 5.20 1.13 6.66
CA VAL A 76 5.74 -0.11 7.24
C VAL A 76 5.96 -1.18 6.17
N VAL A 77 4.99 -1.38 5.27
CA VAL A 77 5.08 -2.37 4.20
C VAL A 77 6.16 -1.98 3.19
N LEU A 78 6.29 -0.70 2.86
CA LEU A 78 7.36 -0.20 1.99
C LEU A 78 8.75 -0.46 2.59
N VAL A 79 8.96 -0.12 3.86
CA VAL A 79 10.24 -0.33 4.54
C VAL A 79 10.57 -1.82 4.59
N LYS A 80 9.61 -2.67 4.99
CA LYS A 80 9.82 -4.13 5.03
C LYS A 80 10.10 -4.72 3.65
N GLY A 81 9.36 -4.29 2.63
CA GLY A 81 9.57 -4.72 1.25
C GLY A 81 10.92 -4.29 0.69
N ALA A 82 11.36 -3.07 1.01
CA ALA A 82 12.67 -2.57 0.63
C ALA A 82 13.82 -3.33 1.30
N LEU A 83 13.72 -3.60 2.61
CA LEU A 83 14.70 -4.41 3.33
C LEU A 83 14.78 -5.83 2.75
N LEU A 84 13.64 -6.48 2.51
CA LEU A 84 13.59 -7.79 1.88
C LEU A 84 14.21 -7.77 0.48
N GLY A 85 13.93 -6.74 -0.31
CA GLY A 85 14.55 -6.55 -1.63
C GLY A 85 16.06 -6.38 -1.55
N LEU A 86 16.57 -5.63 -0.57
CA LEU A 86 18.00 -5.45 -0.33
C LEU A 86 18.69 -6.72 0.14
N GLU A 87 18.00 -7.61 0.83
CA GLU A 87 18.53 -8.92 1.25
C GLU A 87 18.56 -9.93 0.10
N VAL A 88 17.50 -9.95 -0.73
CA VAL A 88 17.28 -11.01 -1.73
C VAL A 88 17.93 -10.68 -3.09
N LEU A 89 17.84 -9.43 -3.55
CA LEU A 89 18.29 -9.06 -4.90
C LEU A 89 19.82 -9.19 -5.09
N PRO A 90 20.69 -8.89 -4.12
CA PRO A 90 22.13 -9.04 -4.30
C PRO A 90 22.59 -10.49 -4.51
N ASP A 91 21.85 -11.48 -4.01
CA ASP A 91 22.17 -12.90 -4.19
C ASP A 91 21.64 -13.45 -5.51
N ILE A 92 20.48 -12.96 -5.96
CA ILE A 92 19.84 -13.40 -7.21
C ILE A 92 20.46 -12.70 -8.43
N TYR A 93 20.69 -11.39 -8.37
CA TYR A 93 21.11 -10.58 -9.51
C TYR A 93 22.41 -11.05 -10.19
N PRO A 94 23.49 -11.39 -9.46
CA PRO A 94 24.74 -11.86 -10.08
C PRO A 94 24.56 -13.19 -10.80
N ARG A 95 23.69 -14.08 -10.30
CA ARG A 95 23.43 -15.40 -10.92
C ARG A 95 22.67 -15.30 -12.24
N MET A 96 22.00 -14.18 -12.53
CA MET A 96 21.27 -13.99 -13.77
C MET A 96 22.14 -13.62 -14.98
N PHE A 97 23.37 -13.13 -14.76
CA PHE A 97 24.25 -12.61 -15.82
C PHE A 97 25.54 -13.40 -16.03
N VAL A 98 25.75 -14.48 -15.27
CA VAL A 98 26.84 -15.46 -15.48
C VAL A 98 26.32 -16.58 -16.37
#